data_AF-Q4CS90-F1
#
_entry.id   AF-Q4CS90-F1
#
_cell.length_a   1.000
_cell.length_b   1.000
_cell.length_c   1.000
_cell.angle_alpha   90.00
_cell.angle_beta   90.00
_cell.angle_gamma   90.00
#
_symmetry.space_group_name_H-M   'P 1'
#
loop_
_entity.id
_entity.type
_entity.pdbx_description
1 polymer ?
#
loop_
_entity_poly.entity_id
_entity_poly.type
_entity_poly.pdbx_seq_one_letter_code
_entity_poly.pdbx_strand_id
1 'polypeptide(L)'
;MEFAHRTLLHASIPEVARNEFLNDIGRRSVFRIWRYSPGTGCRPHYDPGLCTALLQASAPGLELNLQEELPSKPERQGDYRYDETEVEDRINALPGWEAPSPPSEEDDTLVLRSNMARVLSNYALPPVLHRVRSDWAQRGERVRYSLVVELRPSQPRRWYNMNQELKGG
;
A
#
# COMPACT_ATOMS: atom_id res chain seq x y z
N MET A 1 4.92 6.79 -13.08
CA MET A 1 3.67 6.49 -13.84
C MET A 1 3.66 5.13 -14.50
N GLU A 2 4.78 4.65 -15.06
CA GLU A 2 4.82 3.38 -15.81
C GLU A 2 4.26 2.17 -15.05
N PHE A 3 4.61 2.00 -13.77
CA PHE A 3 4.08 0.94 -12.91
C PHE A 3 2.54 0.94 -12.82
N ALA A 4 1.93 2.12 -12.69
CA ALA A 4 0.48 2.27 -12.66
C ALA A 4 -0.16 1.86 -13.98
N HIS A 5 0.42 2.28 -15.12
CA HIS A 5 -0.04 1.87 -16.44
C HIS A 5 0.05 0.36 -16.62
N ARG A 6 1.20 -0.26 -16.31
CA ARG A 6 1.37 -1.72 -16.38
C ARG A 6 0.37 -2.46 -15.50
N THR A 7 0.14 -1.96 -14.28
CA THR A 7 -0.86 -2.53 -13.37
C THR A 7 -2.25 -2.51 -14.00
N LEU A 8 -2.68 -1.37 -14.57
CA LEU A 8 -4.01 -1.22 -15.17
C LEU A 8 -4.19 -2.00 -16.49
N LEU A 9 -3.10 -2.37 -17.16
CA LEU A 9 -3.10 -3.23 -18.33
C LEU A 9 -3.29 -4.72 -18.00
N HIS A 10 -3.31 -5.10 -16.72
CA HIS A 10 -3.54 -6.48 -16.32
C HIS A 10 -4.86 -7.03 -16.89
N ALA A 11 -4.85 -8.29 -17.34
CA ALA A 11 -5.97 -8.90 -18.07
C ALA A 11 -7.28 -8.94 -17.27
N SER A 12 -7.19 -9.05 -15.94
CA SER A 12 -8.34 -9.06 -15.03
C SER A 12 -8.96 -7.68 -14.77
N ILE A 13 -8.36 -6.58 -15.26
CA ILE A 13 -8.88 -5.23 -15.08
C ILE A 13 -9.68 -4.83 -16.33
N PRO A 14 -10.99 -4.56 -16.19
CA PRO A 14 -11.82 -4.12 -17.31
C PRO A 14 -11.31 -2.82 -17.93
N GLU A 15 -11.42 -2.71 -19.26
CA GLU A 15 -10.99 -1.51 -19.99
C GLU A 15 -11.70 -0.24 -19.49
N VAL A 16 -12.99 -0.33 -19.17
CA VAL A 16 -13.75 0.79 -18.60
C VAL A 16 -13.11 1.29 -17.29
N ALA A 17 -12.69 0.36 -16.42
CA ALA A 17 -12.06 0.70 -15.15
C ALA A 17 -10.68 1.34 -15.34
N ARG A 18 -9.89 0.82 -16.28
CA ARG A 18 -8.61 1.41 -16.69
C ARG A 18 -8.77 2.85 -17.16
N ASN A 19 -9.70 3.09 -18.08
CA ASN A 19 -9.91 4.41 -18.68
C ASN A 19 -10.43 5.41 -17.64
N GLU A 20 -11.42 5.03 -16.85
CA GLU A 20 -11.92 5.88 -15.76
C GLU A 20 -10.83 6.22 -14.75
N PHE A 21 -10.01 5.23 -14.35
CA PHE A 21 -8.92 5.47 -13.39
C PHE A 21 -7.87 6.44 -13.95
N LEU A 22 -7.37 6.21 -15.16
CA LEU A 22 -6.34 7.05 -15.78
C LEU A 22 -6.80 8.49 -15.99
N ASN A 23 -8.08 8.71 -16.32
CA ASN A 23 -8.65 10.04 -16.52
C ASN A 23 -8.74 10.86 -15.22
N ASP A 24 -8.61 10.21 -14.06
CA ASP A 24 -8.94 10.81 -12.77
C ASP A 24 -7.82 10.68 -11.72
N ILE A 25 -6.79 9.86 -11.99
CA ILE A 25 -5.67 9.59 -11.09
C ILE A 25 -5.00 10.88 -10.56
N GLY A 26 -4.87 11.91 -11.40
CA GLY A 26 -4.24 13.18 -11.03
C GLY A 26 -5.05 14.01 -10.04
N ARG A 27 -6.36 13.76 -9.87
CA ARG A 27 -7.25 14.64 -9.08
C ARG A 27 -7.16 14.42 -7.57
N ARG A 28 -6.85 13.19 -7.13
CA ARG A 28 -6.77 12.82 -5.70
C ARG A 28 -5.54 12.01 -5.33
N SER A 29 -4.57 11.88 -6.24
CA SER A 29 -3.25 11.40 -5.84
C SER A 29 -2.69 12.31 -4.76
N VAL A 30 -2.05 11.70 -3.76
CA VAL A 30 -1.53 12.44 -2.60
C VAL A 30 -0.03 12.28 -2.51
N PHE A 31 0.59 13.36 -2.06
CA PHE A 31 1.96 13.35 -1.58
C PHE A 31 1.94 13.52 -0.06
N ARG A 32 2.52 12.56 0.66
CA ARG A 32 2.64 12.59 2.12
C ARG A 32 4.10 12.72 2.50
N ILE A 33 4.37 13.58 3.47
CA ILE A 33 5.64 13.63 4.17
C ILE A 33 5.39 13.17 5.59
N TRP A 34 6.02 12.07 5.99
CA TRP A 34 5.94 11.54 7.33
C TRP A 34 7.22 11.85 8.10
N ARG A 35 7.06 12.24 9.36
CA ARG A 35 8.15 12.41 10.33
C ARG A 35 7.89 11.48 11.51
N TYR A 36 8.76 10.50 11.71
CA TYR A 36 8.72 9.60 12.86
C TYR A 36 9.74 10.05 13.91
N SER A 37 9.29 10.14 15.15
CA SER A 37 10.17 10.24 16.32
C SER A 37 10.60 8.83 16.76
N PRO A 38 11.76 8.66 17.41
CA PRO A 38 12.19 7.37 17.94
C PRO A 38 11.11 6.72 18.81
N GLY A 39 10.96 5.39 18.72
CA GLY A 39 9.90 4.65 19.40
C GLY A 39 8.52 4.72 18.71
N THR A 40 8.38 5.55 17.66
CA THR A 40 7.14 5.64 16.87
C THR A 40 7.33 4.97 15.52
N GLY A 41 6.46 4.02 15.21
CA GLY A 41 6.39 3.34 13.92
C GLY A 41 5.11 3.67 13.15
N CYS A 42 4.79 2.82 12.19
CA CYS A 42 3.52 2.76 11.51
C CYS A 42 3.06 1.31 11.52
N ARG A 43 1.88 1.05 12.05
CA ARG A 43 1.31 -0.29 12.13
C ARG A 43 1.16 -0.94 10.75
N PRO A 44 1.09 -2.29 10.68
CA PRO A 44 0.77 -3.01 9.45
C PRO A 44 -0.48 -2.48 8.75
N HIS A 45 -0.37 -2.17 7.46
CA HIS A 45 -1.50 -1.75 6.64
C HIS A 45 -1.24 -1.95 5.14
N TYR A 46 -2.32 -1.80 4.36
CA TYR A 46 -2.26 -1.62 2.92
C TYR A 46 -2.57 -0.17 2.59
N ASP A 47 -1.89 0.40 1.60
CA ASP A 47 -2.27 1.72 1.11
C ASP A 47 -3.56 1.64 0.27
N PRO A 48 -4.38 2.70 0.27
CA PRO A 48 -5.69 2.74 -0.38
C PRO A 48 -5.67 2.76 -1.91
N GLY A 49 -4.60 3.31 -2.49
CA GLY A 49 -4.52 3.66 -3.91
C GLY A 49 -4.34 2.46 -4.83
N LEU A 50 -4.04 2.73 -6.10
CA LEU A 50 -3.61 1.72 -7.06
C LEU A 50 -2.17 1.27 -6.77
N CYS A 51 -1.29 2.22 -6.55
CA CYS A 51 0.08 1.97 -6.16
C CYS A 51 0.63 3.12 -5.32
N THR A 52 1.67 2.81 -4.55
CA THR A 52 2.41 3.77 -3.72
C THR A 52 3.86 3.76 -4.13
N ALA A 53 4.43 4.93 -4.41
CA ALA A 53 5.87 5.12 -4.52
C ALA A 53 6.40 5.68 -3.19
N LEU A 54 7.37 4.99 -2.61
CA LEU A 54 8.08 5.40 -1.40
C LEU A 54 9.51 5.72 -1.80
N LEU A 55 9.91 6.99 -1.67
CA LEU A 55 11.31 7.35 -1.79
C LEU A 55 12.05 6.85 -0.54
N GLN A 56 13.34 6.57 -0.71
CA GLN A 56 14.22 6.10 0.33
C GLN A 56 14.12 7.02 1.54
N ALA A 57 13.77 6.41 2.67
CA ALA A 57 13.61 7.15 3.91
C ALA A 57 14.98 7.56 4.46
N SER A 58 15.00 8.61 5.29
CA SER A 58 16.25 9.10 5.91
C SER A 58 16.84 8.15 6.95
N ALA A 59 16.14 7.05 7.29
CA ALA A 59 16.54 6.04 8.26
C ALA A 59 15.82 4.71 7.95
N PRO A 60 16.36 3.55 8.38
CA PRO A 60 15.78 2.23 8.13
C PRO A 60 14.43 2.03 8.86
N GLY A 61 13.89 0.81 8.79
CA GLY A 61 12.72 0.39 9.59
C GLY A 61 11.43 0.16 8.79
N LEU A 62 11.41 0.43 7.49
CA LEU A 62 10.35 -0.06 6.61
C LEU A 62 10.47 -1.58 6.49
N GLU A 63 9.37 -2.28 6.68
CA GLU A 63 9.27 -3.72 6.42
C GLU A 63 8.04 -4.01 5.55
N LEU A 64 8.19 -4.97 4.66
CA LEU A 64 7.14 -5.51 3.81
C LEU A 64 6.83 -6.94 4.25
N ASN A 65 5.62 -7.40 3.96
CA ASN A 65 5.27 -8.80 4.00
C ASN A 65 4.68 -9.19 2.65
N LEU A 66 5.33 -10.14 1.98
CA LEU A 66 5.04 -10.57 0.61
C LEU A 66 4.43 -11.98 0.53
N GLN A 67 4.02 -12.56 1.66
CA GLN A 67 3.35 -13.85 1.67
C GLN A 67 2.07 -13.83 0.82
N GLU A 68 1.77 -14.93 0.14
CA GLU A 68 0.60 -15.04 -0.75
C GLU A 68 -0.73 -14.96 0.02
N GLU A 69 -0.80 -15.64 1.16
CA GLU A 69 -2.00 -15.74 1.99
C GLU A 69 -1.92 -14.82 3.21
N LEU A 70 -2.04 -13.52 2.96
CA LEU A 70 -2.12 -12.53 4.04
C LEU A 70 -3.57 -12.24 4.43
N PRO A 71 -3.85 -12.04 5.73
CA PRO A 71 -5.19 -11.73 6.20
C PRO A 71 -5.69 -10.44 5.56
N SER A 72 -6.62 -10.58 4.63
CA SER A 72 -7.21 -9.44 3.98
C SER A 72 -8.40 -8.94 4.77
N LYS A 73 -8.20 -7.88 5.56
CA LYS A 73 -9.25 -6.90 5.78
C LYS A 73 -8.65 -5.52 5.59
N PRO A 74 -9.04 -4.90 4.48
CA PRO A 74 -10.00 -3.84 4.64
C PRO A 74 -11.19 -4.01 3.70
N GLU A 75 -12.19 -4.72 4.19
CA GLU A 75 -13.53 -4.78 3.58
C GLU A 75 -14.33 -3.48 3.84
N ARG A 76 -13.72 -2.49 4.52
CA ARG A 76 -14.31 -1.17 4.73
C ARG A 76 -13.89 -0.19 3.64
N GLN A 77 -14.89 0.50 3.08
CA GLN A 77 -14.70 1.56 2.12
C GLN A 77 -13.85 2.71 2.69
N GLY A 78 -12.57 2.75 2.35
CA GLY A 78 -11.71 3.89 2.69
C GLY A 78 -11.00 3.79 4.05
N ASP A 79 -11.16 2.70 4.81
CA ASP A 79 -10.39 2.45 6.03
C ASP A 79 -9.60 1.14 5.90
N TYR A 80 -8.28 1.28 5.84
CA TYR A 80 -7.33 0.23 5.46
C TYR A 80 -6.57 -0.36 6.64
N ARG A 81 -7.15 -0.14 7.83
CA ARG A 81 -6.52 -0.41 9.09
C ARG A 81 -7.18 -1.62 9.73
N TYR A 82 -6.38 -2.36 10.49
CA TYR A 82 -6.89 -3.38 11.39
C TYR A 82 -7.29 -2.66 12.68
N ASP A 83 -8.60 -2.49 12.86
CA ASP A 83 -9.16 -1.70 13.97
C ASP A 83 -9.21 -2.49 15.28
N GLU A 84 -9.17 -3.83 15.18
CA GLU A 84 -9.22 -4.76 16.29
C GLU A 84 -7.80 -5.08 16.76
N THR A 85 -7.47 -4.73 18.01
CA THR A 85 -6.12 -4.91 18.58
C THR A 85 -5.63 -6.36 18.46
N GLU A 86 -6.49 -7.35 18.69
CA GLU A 86 -6.14 -8.76 18.54
C GLU A 86 -5.72 -9.12 17.10
N VAL A 87 -6.35 -8.48 16.11
CA VAL A 87 -5.99 -8.64 14.70
C VAL A 87 -4.68 -7.93 14.41
N GLU A 88 -4.46 -6.73 14.95
CA GLU A 88 -3.19 -6.00 14.81
C GLU A 88 -2.01 -6.82 15.38
N ASP A 89 -2.14 -7.40 16.58
CA ASP A 89 -1.09 -8.21 17.20
C ASP A 89 -0.79 -9.47 16.38
N ARG A 90 -1.83 -10.17 15.91
CA ARG A 90 -1.67 -11.33 15.03
C ARG A 90 -0.94 -10.98 13.74
N ILE A 91 -1.21 -9.81 13.16
CA ILE A 91 -0.58 -9.35 11.92
C ILE A 91 0.86 -8.92 12.17
N ASN A 92 1.12 -8.25 13.29
CA ASN A 92 2.48 -7.92 13.71
C ASN A 92 3.35 -9.17 13.90
N ALA A 93 2.75 -10.26 14.38
CA ALA A 93 3.41 -11.55 14.61
C ALA A 93 3.54 -12.43 13.36
N LEU A 94 3.00 -12.02 12.20
CA LEU A 94 3.16 -12.79 10.96
C LEU A 94 4.65 -12.99 10.64
N PRO A 95 5.07 -14.19 10.21
CA PRO A 95 6.41 -14.39 9.70
C PRO A 95 6.59 -13.67 8.35
N GLY A 96 7.83 -13.50 7.90
CA GLY A 96 8.14 -12.96 6.57
C GLY A 96 8.14 -11.44 6.47
N TRP A 97 8.16 -10.72 7.60
CA TRP A 97 8.51 -9.30 7.58
C TRP A 97 9.97 -9.13 7.18
N GLU A 98 10.21 -8.40 6.09
CA GLU A 98 11.54 -8.17 5.55
C GLU A 98 11.75 -6.71 5.16
N ALA A 99 12.99 -6.22 5.30
CA ALA A 99 13.35 -4.94 4.75
C ALA A 99 13.37 -5.04 3.21
N PRO A 100 12.82 -4.04 2.49
CA PRO A 100 12.88 -4.06 1.04
C PRO A 100 14.33 -4.04 0.56
N SER A 101 14.65 -4.92 -0.39
CA SER A 101 15.93 -4.94 -1.08
C SER A 101 15.76 -4.20 -2.41
N PRO A 102 16.43 -3.06 -2.62
CA PRO A 102 16.36 -2.36 -3.90
C PRO A 102 17.01 -3.24 -4.99
N PRO A 103 16.48 -3.23 -6.24
CA PRO A 103 17.06 -4.00 -7.35
C PRO A 103 18.50 -3.62 -7.67
N SER A 104 18.84 -2.34 -7.46
CA SER A 104 20.18 -1.79 -7.58
C SER A 104 20.46 -0.78 -6.47
N GLU A 105 21.73 -0.49 -6.19
CA GLU A 105 22.12 0.53 -5.20
C GLU A 105 21.69 1.96 -5.61
N GLU A 106 21.42 2.19 -6.89
CA GLU A 106 20.97 3.47 -7.43
C GLU A 106 19.45 3.67 -7.28
N ASP A 107 18.70 2.60 -7.02
CA ASP A 107 17.25 2.68 -6.86
C ASP A 107 16.88 3.31 -5.51
N ASP A 108 16.46 4.57 -5.57
CA ASP A 108 16.00 5.33 -4.41
C ASP A 108 14.50 5.21 -4.15
N THR A 109 13.75 4.53 -5.02
CA THR A 109 12.28 4.51 -4.98
C THR A 109 11.73 3.10 -5.04
N LEU A 110 11.00 2.73 -4.01
CA LEU A 110 10.24 1.49 -3.94
C LEU A 110 8.81 1.75 -4.40
N VAL A 111 8.28 0.95 -5.34
CA VAL A 111 6.89 1.04 -5.77
C VAL A 111 6.11 -0.20 -5.35
N LEU A 112 5.04 0.00 -4.60
CA LEU A 112 4.18 -1.04 -4.04
C LEU A 112 2.83 -1.08 -4.75
N ARG A 113 2.28 -2.28 -4.95
CA ARG A 113 0.85 -2.45 -5.28
C ARG A 113 0.01 -2.13 -4.05
N SER A 114 -1.04 -1.35 -4.26
CA SER A 114 -1.93 -0.88 -3.20
C SER A 114 -3.34 -1.46 -3.39
N ASN A 115 -4.23 -1.28 -2.41
CA ASN A 115 -5.47 -2.05 -2.31
C ASN A 115 -6.44 -1.87 -3.50
N MET A 116 -6.41 -0.71 -4.19
CA MET A 116 -7.22 -0.53 -5.39
C MET A 116 -6.77 -1.43 -6.56
N ALA A 117 -5.49 -1.80 -6.65
CA ALA A 117 -5.06 -2.78 -7.65
C ALA A 117 -5.80 -4.11 -7.49
N ARG A 118 -5.90 -4.59 -6.25
CA ARG A 118 -6.67 -5.78 -5.87
C ARG A 118 -8.14 -5.65 -6.23
N VAL A 119 -8.75 -4.51 -5.95
CA VAL A 119 -10.18 -4.28 -6.24
C VAL A 119 -10.44 -4.27 -7.74
N LEU A 120 -9.65 -3.51 -8.50
CA LEU A 120 -9.85 -3.36 -9.94
C LEU A 120 -9.57 -4.66 -10.70
N SER A 121 -8.63 -5.47 -10.21
CA SER A 121 -8.24 -6.74 -10.84
C SER A 121 -9.08 -7.93 -10.40
N ASN A 122 -10.19 -7.70 -9.67
CA ASN A 122 -10.98 -8.74 -9.03
C ASN A 122 -10.10 -9.75 -8.25
N TYR A 123 -9.29 -9.24 -7.31
CA TYR A 123 -8.41 -10.00 -6.40
C TYR A 123 -7.20 -10.68 -7.05
N ALA A 124 -7.02 -10.61 -8.37
CA ALA A 124 -5.86 -11.19 -9.05
C ALA A 124 -4.50 -10.54 -8.69
N LEU A 125 -4.50 -9.27 -8.27
CA LEU A 125 -3.29 -8.52 -7.92
C LEU A 125 -3.29 -8.19 -6.41
N PRO A 126 -2.57 -8.95 -5.58
CA PRO A 126 -2.54 -8.69 -4.15
C PRO A 126 -1.80 -7.38 -3.84
N PRO A 127 -2.30 -6.59 -2.86
CA PRO A 127 -1.62 -5.41 -2.37
C PRO A 127 -0.46 -5.83 -1.45
N VAL A 128 0.52 -4.95 -1.28
CA VAL A 128 1.69 -5.21 -0.42
C VAL A 128 1.43 -4.73 1.00
N LEU A 129 1.46 -5.67 1.94
CA LEU A 129 1.36 -5.37 3.37
C LEU A 129 2.69 -4.78 3.82
N HIS A 130 2.65 -3.66 4.53
CA HIS A 130 3.86 -3.00 4.97
C HIS A 130 3.66 -2.31 6.33
N ARG A 131 4.78 -2.06 7.01
CA ARG A 131 4.84 -1.35 8.30
C ARG A 131 6.13 -0.54 8.42
N VAL A 132 6.16 0.36 9.38
CA VAL A 132 7.42 0.95 9.86
C VAL A 132 7.60 0.48 11.30
N ARG A 133 8.67 -0.25 11.60
CA ARG A 133 8.94 -0.69 12.97
C ARG A 133 9.08 0.51 13.91
N SER A 134 8.75 0.35 15.18
CA SER A 134 8.93 1.41 16.20
C SER A 134 10.37 1.53 16.69
N ASP A 135 11.16 0.46 16.56
CA ASP A 135 12.55 0.36 17.01
C ASP A 135 13.57 0.81 15.95
N TRP A 136 13.15 1.51 14.91
CA TRP A 136 13.97 1.86 13.74
C TRP A 136 15.25 2.66 14.05
N ALA A 137 15.28 3.39 15.16
CA ALA A 137 16.38 4.28 15.56
C ALA A 137 17.50 3.54 16.31
N GLN A 138 18.01 2.44 15.76
CA GLN A 138 18.97 1.55 16.45
C GLN A 138 20.39 2.11 16.49
N ARG A 139 20.75 3.08 15.64
CA ARG A 139 22.11 3.60 15.48
C ARG A 139 22.24 5.08 15.87
N GLY A 140 21.31 5.58 16.69
CA GLY A 140 21.31 6.95 17.19
C GLY A 140 20.60 7.95 16.28
N GLU A 141 19.82 7.49 15.30
CA GLU A 141 18.98 8.34 14.47
C GLU A 141 17.97 9.11 15.32
N ARG A 142 17.83 10.42 15.07
CA ARG A 142 16.92 11.28 15.84
C ARG A 142 15.56 11.47 15.19
N VAL A 143 15.48 11.22 13.89
CA VAL A 143 14.27 11.39 13.10
C VAL A 143 14.34 10.50 11.86
N ARG A 144 13.19 9.97 11.46
CA ARG A 144 13.00 9.31 10.18
C ARG A 144 11.99 10.08 9.35
N TYR A 145 12.40 10.55 8.19
CA TYR A 145 11.52 11.13 7.18
C TYR A 145 11.16 10.10 6.13
N SER A 146 9.91 10.11 5.68
CA SER A 146 9.47 9.33 4.51
C SER A 146 8.66 10.21 3.58
N LEU A 147 8.99 10.14 2.30
CA LEU A 147 8.28 10.83 1.23
C LEU A 147 7.51 9.78 0.45
N VAL A 148 6.19 9.96 0.37
CA VAL A 148 5.29 8.93 -0.15
C VAL A 148 4.35 9.56 -1.15
N VAL A 149 4.32 9.03 -2.37
CA VAL A 149 3.35 9.38 -3.41
C VAL A 149 2.36 8.22 -3.55
N GLU A 150 1.08 8.48 -3.38
CA GLU A 150 0.04 7.49 -3.62
C GLU A 150 -0.85 7.89 -4.78
N LEU A 151 -0.99 6.98 -5.73
CA LEU A 151 -1.88 7.17 -6.86
C LEU A 151 -3.28 6.66 -6.53
N ARG A 152 -4.24 7.58 -6.39
CA ARG A 152 -5.60 7.27 -5.91
C ARG A 152 -6.65 7.78 -6.92
N PRO A 153 -7.75 7.04 -7.12
CA PRO A 153 -8.89 7.57 -7.87
C PRO A 153 -9.63 8.59 -6.99
N SER A 154 -10.37 9.53 -7.60
CA SER A 154 -11.14 10.52 -6.85
C SER A 154 -12.34 9.92 -6.10
N GLN A 155 -12.90 8.83 -6.64
CA GLN A 155 -14.09 8.16 -6.12
C GLN A 155 -13.84 6.67 -5.81
N PRO A 156 -12.96 6.34 -4.83
CA PRO A 156 -12.60 4.94 -4.55
C PRO A 156 -13.81 4.08 -4.14
N ARG A 157 -14.78 4.66 -3.40
CA ARG A 157 -15.95 3.94 -2.88
C ARG A 157 -16.76 3.22 -3.96
N ARG A 158 -16.90 3.83 -5.15
CA ARG A 158 -17.65 3.23 -6.27
C ARG A 158 -17.07 1.86 -6.64
N TRP A 159 -15.75 1.74 -6.72
CA TRP A 159 -15.08 0.48 -7.08
C TRP A 159 -15.22 -0.59 -6.01
N TYR A 160 -15.12 -0.21 -4.74
CA TYR A 160 -15.38 -1.15 -3.63
C TYR A 160 -16.81 -1.67 -3.65
N ASN A 161 -17.80 -0.81 -3.91
CA ASN A 161 -19.21 -1.20 -3.94
C ASN A 161 -19.51 -2.18 -5.07
N MET A 162 -19.04 -1.89 -6.28
CA MET A 162 -19.24 -2.78 -7.44
C MET A 162 -18.66 -4.17 -7.18
N ASN A 163 -17.50 -4.25 -6.52
CA ASN A 163 -16.86 -5.54 -6.24
C ASN A 163 -17.57 -6.31 -5.09
N GLN A 164 -18.27 -5.62 -4.19
CA GLN A 164 -19.15 -6.28 -3.21
C GLN A 164 -20.44 -6.80 -3.85
N GLU A 165 -21.05 -6.04 -4.76
CA GLU A 165 -22.24 -6.47 -5.50
C GLU A 165 -21.96 -7.74 -6.33
N LEU A 166 -20.79 -7.82 -6.97
CA LEU A 166 -20.35 -9.01 -7.71
C LEU A 166 -20.11 -10.26 -6.84
N LYS A 167 -19.90 -10.10 -5.53
CA LYS A 167 -19.76 -11.22 -4.58
C LYS A 167 -21.09 -11.66 -3.95
N GLY A 168 -22.10 -10.80 -4.00
CA GLY A 168 -23.41 -11.04 -3.38
C GLY A 168 -24.47 -11.59 -4.32
N GLY A 169 -24.19 -11.67 -5.63
CA GLY A 169 -25.06 -12.29 -6.64
C GLY A 169 -24.57 -13.69 -7.01
#